data_AF-A0A4Z0PIW8-F1
#
_entry.id   AF-A0A4Z0PIW8-F1
#
_cell.length_a   1.000
_cell.length_b   1.000
_cell.length_c   1.000
_cell.angle_alpha   90.00
_cell.angle_beta   90.00
_cell.angle_gamma   90.00
#
_symmetry.space_group_name_H-M   'P 1'
#
loop_
_entity.id
_entity.type
_entity.pdbx_description
1 polymer ?
#
loop_
_entity_poly.entity_id
_entity_poly.type
_entity_poly.pdbx_seq_one_letter_code
_entity_poly.pdbx_strand_id
1 'polypeptide(L)'
;MYAPFFHLFSYFLRGRHLVALHMVLALLGPQCASAQVKIMPLGSSATQGDDKHNSYRRPLWQKLQAGGYSVDFVGSQQGNYQGPTPTPDFDLDHEGH
;
A
#
# COMPACT_ATOMS: atom_id res chain seq x y z
N MET A 1 29.06 42.86 38.28
CA MET A 1 28.73 41.52 38.84
C MET A 1 27.38 41.11 38.23
N TYR A 2 27.42 40.09 37.37
CA TYR A 2 26.39 39.30 36.67
C TYR A 2 24.90 39.68 36.74
N ALA A 3 24.25 39.76 35.56
CA ALA A 3 23.21 38.79 35.16
C ALA A 3 22.64 39.03 33.73
N PRO A 4 23.15 38.35 32.69
CA PRO A 4 22.45 38.20 31.41
C PRO A 4 22.10 36.72 31.18
N PHE A 5 21.13 36.16 31.89
CA PHE A 5 20.77 34.73 31.75
C PHE A 5 19.29 34.43 31.50
N PHE A 6 18.38 35.41 31.56
CA PHE A 6 16.94 35.13 31.43
C PHE A 6 16.35 35.22 30.01
N HIS A 7 17.08 35.76 29.03
CA HIS A 7 16.56 35.90 27.66
C HIS A 7 16.73 34.66 26.78
N LEU A 8 17.62 33.72 27.14
CA LEU A 8 17.93 32.55 26.29
C LEU A 8 16.93 31.39 26.48
N PHE A 9 16.19 31.36 27.60
CA PHE A 9 15.28 30.25 27.93
C PHE A 9 13.92 30.34 27.20
N SER A 10 13.45 31.55 26.88
CA SER A 10 12.16 31.80 26.23
C SER A 10 12.14 31.46 24.73
N TYR A 11 13.29 31.43 24.06
CA TYR A 11 13.40 31.00 22.66
C TYR A 11 13.27 29.48 22.50
N PHE A 12 13.77 28.70 23.46
CA PHE A 12 13.78 27.23 23.39
C PHE A 12 12.39 26.61 23.58
N LEU A 13 11.55 27.23 24.41
CA LEU A 13 10.15 26.82 24.61
C LEU A 13 9.25 27.23 23.43
N ARG A 14 9.45 28.42 22.86
CA ARG A 14 8.68 28.90 21.69
C ARG A 14 8.91 28.07 20.42
N GLY A 15 10.12 27.57 20.20
CA GLY A 15 10.44 26.70 19.06
C GLY A 15 9.75 25.33 19.11
N ARG A 16 9.62 24.72 20.30
CA ARG A 16 8.95 23.42 20.47
C ARG A 16 7.45 23.46 20.15
N HIS A 17 6.76 24.54 20.52
CA HIS A 17 5.35 24.70 20.20
C HIS A 17 5.12 24.95 18.70
N LEU A 18 6.00 25.70 18.05
CA LEU A 18 5.92 25.92 16.60
C LEU A 18 6.19 24.65 15.79
N VAL A 19 7.16 23.82 16.21
CA VAL A 19 7.42 22.51 15.59
C VAL A 19 6.27 21.53 15.81
N ALA A 20 5.73 21.47 17.04
CA ALA A 20 4.57 20.64 17.33
C ALA A 20 3.33 21.08 16.53
N LEU A 21 3.11 22.38 16.38
CA LEU A 21 2.02 22.94 15.57
C LEU A 21 2.16 22.58 14.09
N HIS A 22 3.38 22.63 13.52
CA HIS A 22 3.63 22.22 12.13
C HIS A 22 3.42 20.72 11.91
N MET A 23 3.83 19.86 12.85
CA MET A 23 3.53 18.42 12.75
C MET A 23 2.03 18.13 12.83
N VAL A 24 1.30 18.83 13.70
CA VAL A 24 -0.16 18.69 13.82
C VAL A 24 -0.88 19.17 12.56
N LEU A 25 -0.46 20.29 11.97
CA LEU A 25 -0.99 20.77 10.69
C LEU A 25 -0.67 19.83 9.52
N ALA A 26 0.49 19.17 9.51
CA ALA A 26 0.83 18.17 8.49
C ALA A 26 0.00 16.88 8.60
N LEU A 27 -0.43 16.50 9.81
CA LEU A 27 -1.32 15.36 10.05
C LEU A 27 -2.78 15.66 9.70
N LEU A 28 -3.20 16.93 9.74
CA LEU A 28 -4.56 17.39 9.45
C LEU A 28 -4.74 17.90 8.01
N GLY A 29 -3.67 17.98 7.22
CA GLY A 29 -3.72 18.38 5.82
C GLY A 29 -4.44 17.34 4.95
N PRO A 30 -5.04 17.75 3.81
CA PRO A 30 -5.70 16.83 2.90
C PRO A 30 -4.72 15.76 2.43
N GLN A 31 -4.95 14.53 2.88
CA GLN A 31 -4.29 13.36 2.35
C GLN A 31 -4.86 13.15 0.94
N CYS A 32 -4.06 13.39 -0.10
CA CYS A 32 -4.43 12.95 -1.45
C CYS A 32 -4.67 11.43 -1.39
N ALA A 33 -5.94 11.02 -1.45
CA ALA A 33 -6.28 9.61 -1.60
C ALA A 33 -5.72 9.16 -2.96
N SER A 34 -4.68 8.33 -2.92
CA SER A 34 -4.19 7.69 -4.14
C SER A 34 -5.27 6.72 -4.63
N ALA A 35 -5.76 6.95 -5.85
CA ALA A 35 -6.74 6.05 -6.46
C ALA A 35 -6.12 4.65 -6.61
N GLN A 36 -6.84 3.62 -6.14
CA GLN A 36 -6.41 2.24 -6.28
C GLN A 36 -6.31 1.87 -7.77
N VAL A 37 -5.17 1.30 -8.16
CA VAL A 37 -4.91 0.90 -9.55
C VAL A 37 -5.56 -0.45 -9.80
N LYS A 38 -6.51 -0.48 -10.74
CA LYS A 38 -7.14 -1.72 -11.21
C LYS A 38 -6.28 -2.36 -12.29
N ILE A 39 -5.91 -3.62 -12.09
CA ILE A 39 -5.12 -4.43 -13.03
C ILE A 39 -6.00 -5.60 -13.45
N MET A 40 -6.17 -5.83 -14.74
CA MET A 40 -6.90 -7.00 -15.25
C MET A 40 -5.90 -8.06 -15.74
N PRO A 41 -5.64 -9.15 -14.99
CA PRO A 41 -4.81 -10.24 -15.49
C PRO A 41 -5.56 -10.98 -16.60
N LEU A 42 -5.13 -10.81 -17.85
CA LEU A 42 -5.74 -11.43 -19.04
C LEU A 42 -4.83 -12.50 -19.63
N GLY A 43 -5.41 -13.61 -20.08
CA GLY A 43 -4.66 -14.62 -20.83
C GLY A 43 -5.35 -15.98 -20.90
N SER A 44 -4.54 -17.03 -21.06
CA SER A 44 -4.98 -18.43 -21.09
C SER A 44 -4.60 -19.15 -19.79
N SER A 45 -4.42 -20.47 -19.85
CA SER A 45 -3.92 -21.35 -18.78
C SER A 45 -2.81 -20.76 -17.88
N ALA A 46 -1.85 -19.99 -18.40
CA ALA A 46 -0.82 -19.37 -17.56
C ALA A 46 -1.38 -18.31 -16.59
N THR A 47 -2.40 -17.58 -17.01
CA THR A 47 -3.15 -16.61 -16.19
C THR A 47 -4.14 -17.35 -15.29
N GLN A 48 -4.84 -18.36 -15.79
CA GLN A 48 -5.79 -19.16 -15.01
C GLN A 48 -5.09 -19.90 -13.86
N GLY A 49 -4.03 -20.65 -14.15
CA GLY A 49 -3.41 -21.59 -13.21
C GLY A 49 -4.24 -22.88 -13.04
N ASP A 50 -3.77 -23.77 -12.18
CA ASP A 50 -4.45 -25.03 -11.83
C ASP A 50 -4.48 -25.25 -10.30
N ASP A 51 -4.93 -26.41 -9.87
CA ASP A 51 -5.04 -26.83 -8.46
C ASP A 51 -3.71 -27.28 -7.82
N LYS A 52 -2.63 -27.35 -8.61
CA LYS A 52 -1.30 -27.84 -8.19
C LYS A 52 -0.24 -26.74 -8.23
N HIS A 53 -0.40 -25.76 -9.11
CA HIS A 53 0.57 -24.70 -9.40
C HIS A 53 -0.10 -23.33 -9.34
N ASN A 54 0.46 -22.45 -8.51
CA ASN A 54 0.04 -21.06 -8.48
C ASN A 54 0.37 -20.36 -9.81
N SER A 55 -0.56 -19.56 -10.33
CA SER A 55 -0.32 -18.66 -11.47
C SER A 55 0.74 -17.60 -11.13
N TYR A 56 1.32 -16.97 -12.16
CA TYR A 56 2.20 -15.80 -12.02
C TYR A 56 1.55 -14.64 -11.24
N ARG A 57 0.21 -14.62 -11.16
CA ARG A 57 -0.57 -13.64 -10.41
C ARG A 57 -0.14 -13.56 -8.94
N ARG A 58 0.17 -14.70 -8.31
CA ARG A 58 0.60 -14.75 -6.90
C ARG A 58 1.92 -13.99 -6.63
N PRO A 59 3.05 -14.32 -7.27
CA PRO A 59 4.29 -13.57 -7.05
C PRO A 59 4.21 -12.12 -7.54
N LEU A 60 3.38 -11.81 -8.54
CA LEU A 60 3.12 -10.43 -8.95
C LEU A 60 2.42 -9.63 -7.84
N TRP A 61 1.34 -10.18 -7.28
CA TRP A 61 0.61 -9.57 -6.16
C TRP A 61 1.53 -9.29 -4.96
N GLN A 62 2.32 -10.29 -4.55
CA GLN A 62 3.25 -10.15 -3.43
C GLN A 62 4.27 -9.02 -3.64
N LYS A 63 4.78 -8.87 -4.87
CA LYS A 63 5.71 -7.77 -5.22
C LYS A 63 5.01 -6.40 -5.18
N LEU A 64 3.78 -6.32 -5.65
CA LEU A 64 3.00 -5.07 -5.62
C LEU A 64 2.70 -4.65 -4.16
N GLN A 65 2.29 -5.60 -3.32
CA GLN A 65 2.06 -5.35 -1.90
C GLN A 65 3.35 -4.95 -1.17
N ALA A 66 4.45 -5.67 -1.41
CA ALA A 66 5.76 -5.32 -0.83
C ALA A 66 6.28 -3.95 -1.29
N GLY A 67 5.89 -3.50 -2.48
CA GLY A 67 6.20 -2.16 -3.01
C GLY A 67 5.30 -1.04 -2.47
N GLY A 68 4.28 -1.35 -1.66
CA GLY A 68 3.33 -0.36 -1.15
C GLY A 68 2.37 0.17 -2.21
N TYR A 69 2.18 -0.55 -3.32
CA TYR A 69 1.25 -0.16 -4.36
C TYR A 69 -0.19 -0.50 -3.95
N SER A 70 -1.09 0.48 -4.03
CA SER A 70 -2.53 0.27 -3.87
C SER A 70 -3.10 -0.31 -5.17
N VAL A 71 -3.30 -1.62 -5.22
CA VAL A 71 -3.75 -2.37 -6.41
C VAL A 71 -4.98 -3.22 -6.12
N ASP A 72 -5.76 -3.47 -7.17
CA ASP A 72 -6.96 -4.32 -7.22
C ASP A 72 -6.83 -5.20 -8.46
N PHE A 73 -6.75 -6.53 -8.32
CA PHE A 73 -6.92 -7.36 -9.51
C PHE A 73 -8.41 -7.39 -9.85
N VAL A 74 -8.72 -7.35 -11.14
CA VAL A 74 -10.11 -7.36 -11.62
C VAL A 74 -10.28 -8.38 -12.72
N GLY A 75 -11.49 -8.94 -12.78
CA GLY A 75 -11.88 -9.93 -13.77
C GLY A 75 -13.16 -10.64 -13.36
N SER A 76 -13.75 -11.39 -14.27
CA SER A 76 -14.95 -12.18 -14.03
C SER A 76 -14.68 -13.54 -13.39
N GLN A 77 -13.42 -14.00 -13.38
CA GLN A 77 -13.02 -15.29 -12.82
C GLN A 77 -12.25 -15.15 -11.53
N GLN A 78 -12.44 -16.13 -10.64
CA GLN A 78 -11.68 -16.30 -9.39
C GLN A 78 -11.13 -17.72 -9.21
N GLY A 79 -11.53 -18.64 -10.09
CA GLY A 79 -11.21 -20.06 -9.99
C GLY A 79 -10.06 -20.45 -10.92
N ASN A 80 -9.29 -21.45 -10.50
CA ASN A 80 -8.29 -22.06 -11.37
C ASN A 80 -8.90 -23.25 -12.15
N TYR A 81 -8.16 -23.74 -13.13
CA TYR A 81 -8.50 -25.00 -13.79
C TYR A 81 -8.47 -26.14 -12.76
N GLN A 82 -9.43 -27.07 -12.87
CA GLN A 82 -9.51 -28.29 -12.04
C GLN A 82 -9.69 -28.09 -10.52
N GLY A 83 -9.74 -26.86 -10.00
CA GLY A 83 -9.95 -26.63 -8.58
C GLY A 83 -9.56 -25.23 -8.11
N PRO A 84 -9.58 -25.00 -6.79
CA PRO A 84 -9.07 -23.76 -6.21
C PRO A 84 -7.55 -23.66 -6.34
N THR A 85 -7.01 -22.44 -6.28
CA THR A 85 -5.56 -22.23 -6.25
C THR A 85 -4.90 -22.94 -5.05
N PRO A 86 -3.67 -23.48 -5.18
CA PRO A 86 -2.96 -24.13 -4.08
C PRO A 86 -2.75 -23.21 -2.87
N THR A 87 -2.62 -21.90 -3.09
CA THR A 87 -2.35 -20.93 -2.03
C THR A 87 -3.15 -19.64 -2.26
N PRO A 88 -4.27 -19.43 -1.55
CA PRO A 88 -5.15 -18.27 -1.73
C PRO A 88 -4.68 -17.06 -0.88
N ASP A 89 -3.40 -16.70 -0.96
CA ASP A 89 -2.79 -15.56 -0.24
C ASP A 89 -2.59 -14.31 -1.12
N PHE A 90 -3.32 -14.24 -2.23
CA PHE A 90 -3.28 -13.15 -3.20
C PHE A 90 -4.67 -12.86 -3.75
N ASP A 91 -4.82 -11.73 -4.44
CA ASP A 91 -6.06 -11.39 -5.13
C ASP A 91 -6.33 -12.35 -6.30
N LEU A 92 -7.50 -13.01 -6.24
CA LEU A 92 -7.83 -14.10 -7.14
C LEU A 92 -8.51 -13.64 -8.41
N ASP A 93 -8.90 -12.38 -8.56
CA ASP A 93 -9.64 -11.94 -9.75
C ASP A 93 -8.77 -11.99 -11.03
N HIS A 94 -9.34 -12.53 -12.12
CA HIS A 94 -8.68 -12.64 -13.43
C HIS A 94 -9.64 -12.87 -14.62
N GLU A 95 -9.09 -12.76 -15.82
CA GLU A 95 -9.70 -13.15 -17.10
C GLU A 95 -8.78 -14.16 -17.82
N GLY A 96 -8.56 -15.30 -17.16
CA GLY A 96 -7.70 -16.39 -17.65
C GLY A 96 -8.53 -17.62 -17.97
N HIS A 97 -8.38 -18.18 -19.18
CA HIS A 97 -9.21 -19.31 -19.66
C HIS A 97 -8.42 -20.57 -20.01
#